data_AF-A0A953R9I0-F1
#
_entry.id   AF-A0A953R9I0-F1
#
_cell.length_a   1.000
_cell.length_b   1.000
_cell.length_c   1.000
_cell.angle_alpha   90.00
_cell.angle_beta   90.00
_cell.angle_gamma   90.00
#
_symmetry.space_group_name_H-M   'P 1'
#
loop_
_entity.id
_entity.type
_entity.pdbx_description
1 polymer ?
#
loop_
_entity_poly.entity_id
_entity_poly.type
_entity_poly.pdbx_seq_one_letter_code
_entity_poly.pdbx_strand_id
1 'polypeptide(L)'
;MADLTTNFAGIRCPNPFWLASGPPTNCGEQVMRAFDAGWGGAVWKTIGEPIVNVSSRYSSTDWNGQRMMGLNNIELISDRPIDVNLREIAEVKKRYPKHAVIASLMVDSKREVWHDIVKRSEDAGADGLELNFGCPHGMSERGMGSAVGQVPEYTYMITEWVREAARTPVLIKLTPNITDIRAVARAARRGGADALSAINTINSITGIDLDTLTPRPNVGGYSAHGGYCGPAVKPIALHLVQQIASDPEVHLPISGIGGVSGWREAAEFILLGCGTVQVCTAAMHYGYRIVEDMADGLSNWMDEKGFHGIEDFRGLSLPKMTEWKHLDLNYKIVARINRDKCIGCDLCYIACWDGAHQCIHLDGHAPPAAIEARSRARIATTPIAKLDSVEPTNGATPAVRIPRIDEAECVGCNLCWLVCPVESCITMEQVDTGRPPETWEQRTHATHEHPHP
;
A
#
# COMPACT_ATOMS: atom_id res chain seq x y z
N MET A 1 6.72 -5.32 -27.02
CA MET A 1 5.63 -4.96 -26.11
C MET A 1 4.98 -6.24 -25.64
N ALA A 2 5.23 -6.56 -24.39
CA ALA A 2 4.63 -7.68 -23.69
C ALA A 2 3.10 -7.56 -23.64
N ASP A 3 2.42 -8.71 -23.55
CA ASP A 3 0.96 -8.77 -23.47
C ASP A 3 0.48 -8.50 -22.04
N LEU A 4 -0.25 -7.39 -21.87
CA LEU A 4 -0.84 -7.03 -20.58
C LEU A 4 -2.22 -7.68 -20.38
N THR A 5 -2.80 -8.33 -21.39
CA THR A 5 -4.13 -8.94 -21.30
C THR A 5 -4.20 -9.85 -20.08
N THR A 6 -5.24 -9.67 -19.27
CA THR A 6 -5.36 -10.37 -17.98
C THR A 6 -6.68 -11.14 -17.91
N ASN A 7 -6.64 -12.31 -17.29
CA ASN A 7 -7.82 -13.07 -16.90
C ASN A 7 -7.85 -13.23 -15.38
N PHE A 8 -8.69 -12.44 -14.71
CA PHE A 8 -8.80 -12.43 -13.25
C PHE A 8 -10.07 -13.14 -12.80
N ALA A 9 -9.94 -14.32 -12.20
CA ALA A 9 -11.08 -15.15 -11.76
C ALA A 9 -12.14 -15.41 -12.86
N GLY A 10 -11.72 -15.50 -14.13
CA GLY A 10 -12.61 -15.67 -15.27
C GLY A 10 -12.97 -14.37 -16.00
N ILE A 11 -12.68 -13.21 -15.42
CA ILE A 11 -12.94 -11.89 -16.01
C ILE A 11 -11.76 -11.48 -16.89
N ARG A 12 -11.99 -11.43 -18.21
CA ARG A 12 -10.98 -10.98 -19.18
C ARG A 12 -11.00 -9.46 -19.33
N CYS A 13 -9.83 -8.85 -19.36
CA CYS A 13 -9.67 -7.41 -19.57
C CYS A 13 -8.36 -7.09 -20.33
N PRO A 14 -8.26 -5.90 -20.96
CA PRO A 14 -7.11 -5.53 -21.79
C PRO A 14 -5.79 -5.40 -21.04
N ASN A 15 -5.83 -5.09 -19.74
CA ASN A 15 -4.65 -4.90 -18.89
C ASN A 15 -5.01 -5.06 -17.40
N PRO A 16 -4.05 -5.23 -16.49
CA PRO A 16 -4.33 -5.50 -15.08
C PRO A 16 -4.76 -4.26 -14.27
N PHE A 17 -4.87 -3.08 -14.89
CA PHE A 17 -5.15 -1.82 -14.20
C PHE A 17 -6.65 -1.54 -14.14
N TRP A 18 -7.21 -1.64 -12.94
CA TRP A 18 -8.62 -1.36 -12.68
C TRP A 18 -8.77 -0.08 -11.87
N LEU A 19 -9.79 0.74 -12.15
CA LEU A 19 -10.19 1.76 -11.19
C LEU A 19 -10.83 1.09 -9.97
N ALA A 20 -10.42 1.48 -8.77
CA ALA A 20 -11.05 0.97 -7.55
C ALA A 20 -12.40 1.64 -7.29
N SER A 21 -13.29 0.93 -6.59
CA SER A 21 -14.57 1.48 -6.14
C SER A 21 -14.36 2.72 -5.26
N GLY A 22 -14.77 3.89 -5.77
CA GLY A 22 -14.51 5.18 -5.13
C GLY A 22 -14.97 6.37 -5.97
N PRO A 23 -14.58 7.61 -5.62
CA PRO A 23 -14.94 8.82 -6.38
C PRO A 23 -14.65 8.75 -7.89
N PRO A 24 -13.56 8.10 -8.36
CA PRO A 24 -13.28 7.97 -9.80
C PRO A 24 -14.27 7.10 -10.59
N THR A 25 -15.16 6.35 -9.92
CA THR A 25 -16.10 5.39 -10.54
C THR A 25 -17.54 5.62 -10.08
N ASN A 26 -17.91 6.87 -9.80
CA ASN A 26 -19.22 7.23 -9.27
C ASN A 26 -20.34 7.23 -10.34
N CYS A 27 -20.01 7.43 -11.61
CA CYS A 27 -20.97 7.37 -12.71
C CYS A 27 -20.41 6.77 -14.00
N GLY A 28 -21.32 6.40 -14.90
CA GLY A 28 -20.96 5.81 -16.19
C GLY A 28 -20.06 6.71 -17.04
N GLU A 29 -20.30 8.03 -17.06
CA GLU A 29 -19.46 8.97 -17.83
C GLU A 29 -17.99 8.93 -17.40
N GLN A 30 -17.75 8.90 -16.08
CA GLN A 30 -16.40 8.77 -15.52
C GLN A 30 -15.73 7.47 -15.95
N VAL A 31 -16.45 6.34 -15.85
CA VAL A 31 -15.94 5.02 -16.24
C VAL A 31 -15.63 4.94 -17.73
N MET A 32 -16.49 5.50 -18.59
CA MET A 32 -16.25 5.53 -20.04
C MET A 32 -15.01 6.36 -20.39
N ARG A 33 -14.84 7.54 -19.77
CA ARG A 33 -13.64 8.36 -19.94
C ARG A 33 -12.37 7.65 -19.48
N ALA A 34 -12.46 6.81 -18.46
CA ALA A 34 -11.35 5.97 -18.04
C ALA A 34 -11.04 4.87 -19.07
N PHE A 35 -12.05 4.19 -19.60
CA PHE A 35 -11.85 3.20 -20.66
C PHE A 35 -11.29 3.82 -21.95
N ASP A 36 -11.73 5.02 -22.32
CA ASP A 36 -11.15 5.77 -23.44
C ASP A 36 -9.66 6.11 -23.24
N ALA A 37 -9.24 6.31 -21.97
CA ALA A 37 -7.84 6.54 -21.61
C ALA A 37 -7.01 5.24 -21.53
N GLY A 38 -7.63 4.06 -21.60
CA GLY A 38 -6.94 2.77 -21.63
C GLY A 38 -7.01 1.94 -20.34
N TRP A 39 -7.86 2.29 -19.36
CA TRP A 39 -8.06 1.46 -18.16
C TRP A 39 -8.63 0.09 -18.54
N GLY A 40 -8.05 -1.00 -18.05
CA GLY A 40 -8.50 -2.35 -18.37
C GLY A 40 -9.84 -2.73 -17.71
N GLY A 41 -10.15 -2.11 -16.56
CA GLY A 41 -11.39 -2.34 -15.84
C GLY A 41 -11.75 -1.24 -14.86
N ALA A 42 -12.96 -1.31 -14.32
CA ALA A 42 -13.44 -0.41 -13.28
C ALA A 42 -14.33 -1.16 -12.30
N VAL A 43 -14.05 -1.00 -11.01
CA VAL A 43 -14.96 -1.38 -9.95
C VAL A 43 -15.85 -0.18 -9.64
N TRP A 44 -17.15 -0.34 -9.89
CA TRP A 44 -18.15 0.72 -9.72
C TRP A 44 -18.19 1.21 -8.28
N LYS A 45 -18.49 2.49 -8.03
CA LYS A 45 -18.72 3.00 -6.67
C LYS A 45 -19.78 2.14 -5.98
N THR A 46 -19.52 1.73 -4.73
CA THR A 46 -20.38 0.80 -4.00
C THR A 46 -21.86 1.21 -4.05
N ILE A 47 -22.69 0.29 -4.51
CA ILE A 47 -24.13 0.44 -4.69
C ILE A 47 -24.83 -0.16 -3.47
N GLY A 48 -25.79 0.58 -2.93
CA GLY A 48 -26.65 0.20 -1.82
C GLY A 48 -27.82 1.17 -1.72
N GLU A 49 -28.54 1.14 -0.61
CA GLU A 49 -29.56 2.15 -0.35
C GLU A 49 -28.93 3.55 -0.35
N PRO A 50 -29.54 4.55 -1.05
CA PRO A 50 -28.96 5.88 -1.13
C PRO A 50 -28.74 6.50 0.24
N ILE A 51 -27.56 7.09 0.42
CA ILE A 51 -27.16 7.80 1.63
C ILE A 51 -26.98 9.29 1.35
N VAL A 52 -26.79 10.08 2.41
CA VAL A 52 -26.41 11.50 2.29
C VAL A 52 -25.00 11.66 2.83
N ASN A 53 -24.11 12.16 1.98
CA ASN A 53 -22.73 12.48 2.37
C ASN A 53 -22.65 13.85 3.06
N VAL A 54 -21.70 14.00 3.98
CA VAL A 54 -21.36 15.29 4.60
C VAL A 54 -20.46 16.14 3.68
N SER A 55 -20.26 17.42 4.07
CA SER A 55 -19.35 18.38 3.42
C SER A 55 -18.63 19.21 4.51
N SER A 56 -17.30 19.33 4.57
CA SER A 56 -16.25 18.65 3.79
C SER A 56 -16.11 17.17 4.15
N ARG A 57 -15.54 16.35 3.27
CA ARG A 57 -15.36 14.91 3.52
C ARG A 57 -13.98 14.37 3.20
N TYR A 58 -13.03 15.26 2.92
CA TYR A 58 -11.64 14.89 2.65
C TYR A 58 -10.67 15.77 3.42
N SER A 59 -9.58 15.16 3.85
CA SER A 59 -8.41 15.83 4.41
C SER A 59 -7.14 15.09 3.95
N SER A 60 -5.99 15.75 3.96
CA SER A 60 -4.73 15.13 3.53
C SER A 60 -3.65 15.26 4.58
N THR A 61 -2.70 14.32 4.53
CA THR A 61 -1.40 14.46 5.14
C THR A 61 -0.42 14.83 4.03
N ASP A 62 0.26 15.96 4.20
CA ASP A 62 1.29 16.46 3.30
C ASP A 62 2.67 16.15 3.91
N TRP A 63 3.69 15.90 3.09
CA TRP A 63 5.03 15.55 3.58
C TRP A 63 6.11 16.21 2.73
N ASN A 64 7.07 16.90 3.38
CA ASN A 64 8.24 17.51 2.74
C ASN A 64 7.92 18.34 1.46
N GLY A 65 6.87 19.17 1.53
CA GLY A 65 6.42 20.00 0.39
C GLY A 65 5.57 19.27 -0.65
N GLN A 66 5.45 17.94 -0.57
CA GLN A 66 4.53 17.17 -1.40
C GLN A 66 3.14 17.12 -0.75
N ARG A 67 2.13 17.57 -1.49
CA ARG A 67 0.73 17.48 -1.06
C ARG A 67 0.18 16.07 -1.23
N MET A 68 -0.72 15.67 -0.34
CA MET A 68 -1.46 14.40 -0.43
C MET A 68 -0.54 13.15 -0.47
N MET A 69 0.44 13.11 0.44
CA MET A 69 1.20 11.88 0.72
C MET A 69 0.30 10.78 1.29
N GLY A 70 -0.78 11.21 1.97
CA GLY A 70 -1.97 10.39 2.19
C GLY A 70 -3.23 11.22 2.17
N LEU A 71 -4.35 10.55 1.87
CA LEU A 71 -5.68 11.13 1.82
C LEU A 71 -6.55 10.40 2.84
N ASN A 72 -7.28 11.15 3.65
CA ASN A 72 -8.36 10.63 4.47
C ASN A 72 -9.70 11.03 3.85
N ASN A 73 -10.66 10.11 3.92
CA ASN A 73 -12.03 10.38 3.53
C ASN A 73 -13.02 9.90 4.59
N ILE A 74 -14.10 10.66 4.75
CA ILE A 74 -15.31 10.26 5.48
C ILE A 74 -16.51 10.13 4.52
N GLU A 75 -16.23 9.76 3.27
CA GLU A 75 -17.26 9.55 2.24
C GLU A 75 -17.87 8.16 2.37
N LEU A 76 -19.19 8.06 2.20
CA LEU A 76 -19.94 6.81 2.28
C LEU A 76 -20.01 6.11 0.89
N ILE A 77 -20.99 5.22 0.72
CA ILE A 77 -21.31 4.58 -0.56
C ILE A 77 -21.90 5.59 -1.57
N SER A 78 -22.31 5.12 -2.75
CA SER A 78 -23.01 5.95 -3.74
C SER A 78 -24.23 6.64 -3.10
N ASP A 79 -24.33 7.96 -3.27
CA ASP A 79 -25.54 8.75 -2.97
C ASP A 79 -26.56 8.71 -4.12
N ARG A 80 -26.20 8.05 -5.23
CA ARG A 80 -27.03 7.93 -6.42
C ARG A 80 -27.98 6.72 -6.32
N PRO A 81 -29.22 6.83 -6.85
CA PRO A 81 -30.17 5.72 -6.88
C PRO A 81 -29.62 4.45 -7.53
N ILE A 82 -30.05 3.29 -7.02
CA ILE A 82 -29.61 1.98 -7.51
C ILE A 82 -29.94 1.81 -9.01
N ASP A 83 -31.16 2.16 -9.42
CA ASP A 83 -31.63 2.04 -10.80
C ASP A 83 -30.80 2.88 -11.80
N VAL A 84 -30.36 4.08 -11.36
CA VAL A 84 -29.49 4.94 -12.17
C VAL A 84 -28.13 4.29 -12.37
N ASN A 85 -27.52 3.76 -11.29
CA ASN A 85 -26.24 3.06 -11.38
C ASN A 85 -26.32 1.83 -12.29
N LEU A 86 -27.35 0.98 -12.12
CA LEU A 86 -27.54 -0.23 -12.91
C LEU A 86 -27.77 0.08 -14.40
N ARG A 87 -28.59 1.10 -14.71
CA ARG A 87 -28.78 1.56 -16.09
C ARG A 87 -27.47 2.03 -16.72
N GLU A 88 -26.64 2.73 -15.98
CA GLU A 88 -25.34 3.19 -16.47
C GLU A 88 -24.34 2.05 -16.65
N ILE A 89 -24.31 1.07 -15.74
CA ILE A 89 -23.51 -0.16 -15.91
C ILE A 89 -23.86 -0.85 -17.23
N ALA A 90 -25.16 -1.02 -17.52
CA ALA A 90 -25.62 -1.64 -18.77
C ALA A 90 -25.16 -0.86 -20.01
N GLU A 91 -25.23 0.46 -19.95
CA GLU A 91 -24.81 1.31 -21.06
C GLU A 91 -23.27 1.29 -21.24
N VAL A 92 -22.50 1.31 -20.15
CA VAL A 92 -21.04 1.16 -20.19
C VAL A 92 -20.66 -0.19 -20.81
N LYS A 93 -21.26 -1.29 -20.35
CA LYS A 93 -20.95 -2.64 -20.85
C LYS A 93 -21.31 -2.82 -22.32
N LYS A 94 -22.40 -2.21 -22.78
CA LYS A 94 -22.78 -2.20 -24.19
C LYS A 94 -21.73 -1.51 -25.07
N ARG A 95 -21.16 -0.40 -24.60
CA ARG A 95 -20.16 0.40 -25.34
C ARG A 95 -18.75 -0.19 -25.25
N TYR A 96 -18.41 -0.79 -24.10
CA TYR A 96 -17.07 -1.28 -23.77
C TYR A 96 -17.10 -2.77 -23.39
N PRO A 97 -17.51 -3.67 -24.32
CA PRO A 97 -17.76 -5.08 -23.99
C PRO A 97 -16.51 -5.84 -23.54
N LYS A 98 -15.31 -5.38 -23.94
CA LYS A 98 -14.02 -6.01 -23.62
C LYS A 98 -13.40 -5.54 -22.29
N HIS A 99 -13.96 -4.51 -21.66
CA HIS A 99 -13.46 -3.97 -20.40
C HIS A 99 -14.22 -4.59 -19.22
N ALA A 100 -13.51 -4.83 -18.12
CA ALA A 100 -14.12 -5.37 -16.91
C ALA A 100 -14.93 -4.29 -16.19
N VAL A 101 -16.20 -4.57 -15.89
CA VAL A 101 -17.04 -3.76 -15.01
C VAL A 101 -17.49 -4.61 -13.83
N ILE A 102 -17.01 -4.26 -12.65
CA ILE A 102 -17.32 -4.97 -11.40
C ILE A 102 -18.30 -4.13 -10.60
N ALA A 103 -19.48 -4.67 -10.28
CA ALA A 103 -20.43 -3.96 -9.42
C ALA A 103 -20.00 -4.12 -7.95
N SER A 104 -19.55 -3.02 -7.31
CA SER A 104 -19.32 -3.06 -5.86
C SER A 104 -20.64 -2.93 -5.12
N LEU A 105 -20.90 -3.81 -4.16
CA LEU A 105 -22.18 -3.93 -3.47
C LEU A 105 -22.03 -3.85 -1.95
N MET A 106 -22.97 -3.16 -1.32
CA MET A 106 -23.15 -3.18 0.13
C MET A 106 -24.60 -2.84 0.47
N VAL A 107 -25.31 -3.83 1.02
CA VAL A 107 -26.71 -3.74 1.40
C VAL A 107 -26.91 -4.35 2.79
N ASP A 108 -28.12 -4.18 3.34
CA ASP A 108 -28.54 -4.84 4.59
C ASP A 108 -28.13 -6.32 4.61
N SER A 109 -27.67 -6.80 5.77
CA SER A 109 -27.28 -8.19 6.02
C SER A 109 -28.48 -9.15 6.10
N LYS A 110 -29.26 -9.20 5.01
CA LYS A 110 -30.42 -10.07 4.81
C LYS A 110 -30.26 -10.82 3.50
N ARG A 111 -30.43 -12.14 3.53
CA ARG A 111 -30.17 -13.04 2.40
C ARG A 111 -30.95 -12.63 1.15
N GLU A 112 -32.23 -12.33 1.30
CA GLU A 112 -33.13 -11.94 0.21
C GLU A 112 -32.75 -10.60 -0.44
N VAL A 113 -32.24 -9.64 0.35
CA VAL A 113 -31.77 -8.35 -0.16
C VAL A 113 -30.49 -8.53 -0.97
N TRP A 114 -29.56 -9.35 -0.48
CA TRP A 114 -28.37 -9.74 -1.23
C TRP A 114 -28.71 -10.46 -2.54
N HIS A 115 -29.65 -11.40 -2.52
CA HIS A 115 -30.10 -12.11 -3.73
C HIS A 115 -30.70 -11.16 -4.78
N ASP A 116 -31.50 -10.17 -4.38
CA ASP A 116 -32.07 -9.18 -5.31
C ASP A 116 -30.99 -8.34 -5.99
N ILE A 117 -30.11 -7.72 -5.21
CA ILE A 117 -29.11 -6.79 -5.76
C ILE A 117 -28.07 -7.52 -6.63
N VAL A 118 -27.72 -8.76 -6.28
CA VAL A 118 -26.85 -9.63 -7.09
C VAL A 118 -27.46 -9.84 -8.48
N LYS A 119 -28.71 -10.32 -8.54
CA LYS A 119 -29.41 -10.59 -9.82
C LYS A 119 -29.51 -9.33 -10.67
N ARG A 120 -29.92 -8.21 -10.07
CA ARG A 120 -30.07 -6.93 -10.78
C ARG A 120 -28.74 -6.39 -11.31
N SER A 121 -27.64 -6.59 -10.58
CA SER A 121 -26.29 -6.18 -11.01
C SER A 121 -25.80 -7.03 -12.19
N GLU A 122 -26.04 -8.34 -12.16
CA GLU A 122 -25.72 -9.24 -13.27
C GLU A 122 -26.60 -8.99 -14.49
N ASP A 123 -27.89 -8.73 -14.31
CA ASP A 123 -28.83 -8.42 -15.39
C ASP A 123 -28.49 -7.06 -16.05
N ALA A 124 -27.85 -6.14 -15.31
CA ALA A 124 -27.24 -4.93 -15.85
C ALA A 124 -25.94 -5.20 -16.63
N GLY A 125 -25.41 -6.43 -16.60
CA GLY A 125 -24.25 -6.85 -17.38
C GLY A 125 -22.91 -6.75 -16.67
N ALA A 126 -22.88 -6.58 -15.34
CA ALA A 126 -21.62 -6.62 -14.59
C ALA A 126 -20.87 -7.94 -14.84
N ASP A 127 -19.55 -7.87 -15.09
CA ASP A 127 -18.72 -9.05 -15.35
C ASP A 127 -18.36 -9.80 -14.06
N GLY A 128 -18.51 -9.13 -12.91
CA GLY A 128 -18.30 -9.67 -11.57
C GLY A 128 -18.84 -8.74 -10.50
N LEU A 129 -18.78 -9.19 -9.26
CA LEU A 129 -19.28 -8.49 -8.08
C LEU A 129 -18.14 -8.26 -7.09
N GLU A 130 -18.12 -7.11 -6.41
CA GLU A 130 -17.19 -6.85 -5.30
C GLU A 130 -17.98 -6.52 -4.03
N LEU A 131 -17.95 -7.39 -3.03
CA LEU A 131 -18.63 -7.17 -1.77
C LEU A 131 -17.77 -6.27 -0.88
N ASN A 132 -18.26 -5.06 -0.59
CA ASN A 132 -17.51 -4.08 0.19
C ASN A 132 -17.65 -4.35 1.69
N PHE A 133 -16.78 -5.21 2.23
CA PHE A 133 -16.67 -5.45 3.68
C PHE A 133 -15.60 -4.56 4.33
N GLY A 134 -15.17 -3.50 3.65
CA GLY A 134 -13.97 -2.77 4.05
C GLY A 134 -14.19 -1.33 4.53
N CYS A 135 -15.35 -0.72 4.26
CA CYS A 135 -15.60 0.69 4.60
C CYS A 135 -15.55 0.89 6.13
N PRO A 136 -14.61 1.69 6.68
CA PRO A 136 -14.39 1.76 8.12
C PRO A 136 -15.34 2.71 8.86
N HIS A 137 -16.06 3.59 8.15
CA HIS A 137 -16.81 4.70 8.74
C HIS A 137 -18.23 4.83 8.18
N GLY A 138 -19.16 5.35 9.01
CA GLY A 138 -20.56 5.70 8.68
C GLY A 138 -21.49 4.55 8.29
N MET A 139 -20.96 3.44 7.77
CA MET A 139 -21.70 2.22 7.47
C MET A 139 -21.46 1.14 8.53
N SER A 140 -20.28 1.14 9.16
CA SER A 140 -19.96 0.30 10.31
C SER A 140 -20.87 0.55 11.51
N GLU A 141 -21.29 1.79 11.71
CA GLU A 141 -22.27 2.19 12.73
C GLU A 141 -23.65 1.54 12.51
N ARG A 142 -23.94 1.10 11.28
CA ARG A 142 -25.16 0.38 10.90
C ARG A 142 -24.94 -1.13 10.77
N GLY A 143 -23.80 -1.65 11.25
CA GLY A 143 -23.47 -3.09 11.17
C GLY A 143 -23.07 -3.58 9.78
N MET A 144 -22.68 -2.68 8.86
CA MET A 144 -22.21 -2.98 7.51
C MET A 144 -20.73 -2.61 7.32
N GLY A 145 -20.15 -2.80 6.13
CA GLY A 145 -18.76 -2.40 5.85
C GLY A 145 -17.76 -3.15 6.72
N SER A 146 -16.84 -2.44 7.38
CA SER A 146 -15.80 -3.06 8.20
C SER A 146 -16.35 -3.80 9.42
N ALA A 147 -17.54 -3.45 9.91
CA ALA A 147 -18.18 -4.20 10.99
C ALA A 147 -18.47 -5.66 10.58
N VAL A 148 -18.75 -5.90 9.30
CA VAL A 148 -18.84 -7.25 8.72
C VAL A 148 -17.45 -7.80 8.45
N GLY A 149 -16.58 -7.02 7.82
CA GLY A 149 -15.26 -7.48 7.39
C GLY A 149 -14.25 -7.75 8.50
N GLN A 150 -14.55 -7.37 9.74
CA GLN A 150 -13.76 -7.70 10.93
C GLN A 150 -14.19 -9.02 11.58
N VAL A 151 -15.33 -9.58 11.19
CA VAL A 151 -15.93 -10.77 11.79
C VAL A 151 -15.96 -11.90 10.75
N PRO A 152 -15.06 -12.90 10.85
CA PRO A 152 -14.99 -14.01 9.91
C PRO A 152 -16.33 -14.72 9.68
N GLU A 153 -17.15 -14.87 10.72
CA GLU A 153 -18.46 -15.52 10.66
C GLU A 153 -19.43 -14.76 9.74
N TYR A 154 -19.47 -13.43 9.83
CA TYR A 154 -20.31 -12.60 8.95
C TYR A 154 -19.76 -12.57 7.53
N THR A 155 -18.44 -12.55 7.37
CA THR A 155 -17.80 -12.65 6.06
C THR A 155 -18.18 -13.96 5.37
N TYR A 156 -18.07 -15.10 6.06
CA TYR A 156 -18.50 -16.41 5.55
C TYR A 156 -19.99 -16.39 5.17
N MET A 157 -20.85 -15.99 6.10
CA MET A 157 -22.30 -16.04 5.95
C MET A 157 -22.81 -15.22 4.76
N ILE A 158 -22.36 -13.97 4.63
CA ILE A 158 -22.81 -13.10 3.54
C ILE A 158 -22.21 -13.55 2.21
N THR A 159 -20.96 -14.02 2.20
CA THR A 159 -20.34 -14.58 0.99
C THR A 159 -21.13 -15.79 0.50
N GLU A 160 -21.50 -16.71 1.39
CA GLU A 160 -22.33 -17.88 1.07
C GLU A 160 -23.66 -17.46 0.45
N TRP A 161 -24.38 -16.50 1.05
CA TRP A 161 -25.64 -16.01 0.52
C TRP A 161 -25.51 -15.40 -0.87
N VAL A 162 -24.44 -14.64 -1.13
CA VAL A 162 -24.19 -14.07 -2.45
C VAL A 162 -23.86 -15.18 -3.46
N ARG A 163 -23.06 -16.17 -3.08
CA ARG A 163 -22.71 -17.31 -3.95
C ARG A 163 -23.89 -18.21 -4.27
N GLU A 164 -24.92 -18.28 -3.42
CA GLU A 164 -26.18 -18.96 -3.74
C GLU A 164 -26.90 -18.35 -4.96
N ALA A 165 -26.74 -17.04 -5.21
CA ALA A 165 -27.44 -16.32 -6.27
C ALA A 165 -26.56 -15.92 -7.47
N ALA A 166 -25.25 -15.72 -7.25
CA ALA A 166 -24.33 -15.20 -8.26
C ALA A 166 -23.98 -16.25 -9.33
N ARG A 167 -24.03 -15.83 -10.60
CA ARG A 167 -23.52 -16.56 -11.77
C ARG A 167 -22.15 -16.06 -12.20
N THR A 168 -21.83 -14.82 -11.85
CA THR A 168 -20.56 -14.14 -12.13
C THR A 168 -19.59 -14.30 -10.95
N PRO A 169 -18.27 -14.06 -11.15
CA PRO A 169 -17.28 -14.13 -10.08
C PRO A 169 -17.54 -13.11 -8.96
N VAL A 170 -17.36 -13.55 -7.73
CA VAL A 170 -17.57 -12.74 -6.52
C VAL A 170 -16.23 -12.49 -5.81
N LEU A 171 -15.87 -11.21 -5.73
CA LEU A 171 -14.70 -10.70 -5.04
C LEU A 171 -15.10 -10.20 -3.65
N ILE A 172 -14.32 -10.51 -2.62
CA ILE A 172 -14.52 -9.94 -1.27
C ILE A 172 -13.46 -8.88 -1.01
N LYS A 173 -13.90 -7.63 -0.77
CA LYS A 173 -13.02 -6.51 -0.46
C LYS A 173 -12.72 -6.44 1.04
N LEU A 174 -11.49 -6.79 1.40
CA LEU A 174 -11.08 -6.96 2.80
C LEU A 174 -10.68 -5.62 3.45
N THR A 175 -11.08 -5.45 4.71
CA THR A 175 -10.63 -4.36 5.57
C THR A 175 -9.20 -4.62 6.06
N PRO A 176 -8.32 -3.61 6.08
CA PRO A 176 -7.02 -3.71 6.77
C PRO A 176 -7.13 -3.50 8.28
N ASN A 177 -8.31 -3.10 8.78
CA ASN A 177 -8.53 -2.72 10.17
C ASN A 177 -8.77 -3.96 11.04
N ILE A 178 -7.87 -4.94 10.99
CA ILE A 178 -8.01 -6.24 11.65
C ILE A 178 -6.64 -6.75 12.10
N THR A 179 -6.60 -7.53 13.17
CA THR A 179 -5.37 -8.14 13.69
C THR A 179 -4.77 -9.16 12.73
N ASP A 180 -5.60 -10.02 12.14
CA ASP A 180 -5.17 -11.04 11.18
C ASP A 180 -6.12 -11.08 9.98
N ILE A 181 -5.70 -10.51 8.86
CA ILE A 181 -6.48 -10.48 7.63
C ILE A 181 -6.69 -11.88 7.03
N ARG A 182 -5.84 -12.86 7.37
CA ARG A 182 -5.96 -14.23 6.87
C ARG A 182 -7.22 -14.90 7.38
N ALA A 183 -7.63 -14.62 8.62
CA ALA A 183 -8.84 -15.20 9.21
C ALA A 183 -10.09 -14.90 8.38
N VAL A 184 -10.23 -13.64 7.92
CA VAL A 184 -11.36 -13.21 7.09
C VAL A 184 -11.20 -13.64 5.63
N ALA A 185 -9.97 -13.71 5.11
CA ALA A 185 -9.70 -14.27 3.78
C ALA A 185 -10.08 -15.76 3.70
N ARG A 186 -9.71 -16.57 4.71
CA ARG A 186 -10.13 -17.98 4.81
C ARG A 186 -11.64 -18.11 4.93
N ALA A 187 -12.30 -17.21 5.68
CA ALA A 187 -13.76 -17.20 5.78
C ALA A 187 -14.45 -16.88 4.46
N ALA A 188 -13.95 -15.88 3.71
CA ALA A 188 -14.40 -15.57 2.36
C ALA A 188 -14.25 -16.79 1.43
N ARG A 189 -13.09 -17.47 1.48
CA ARG A 189 -12.87 -18.72 0.73
C ARG A 189 -13.88 -19.80 1.08
N ARG A 190 -14.10 -20.07 2.38
CA ARG A 190 -15.09 -21.06 2.84
C ARG A 190 -16.51 -20.71 2.41
N GLY A 191 -16.87 -19.42 2.37
CA GLY A 191 -18.16 -18.94 1.86
C GLY A 191 -18.30 -19.04 0.34
N GLY A 192 -17.23 -19.42 -0.37
CA GLY A 192 -17.24 -19.68 -1.81
C GLY A 192 -16.83 -18.49 -2.68
N ALA A 193 -16.14 -17.48 -2.13
CA ALA A 193 -15.59 -16.39 -2.92
C ALA A 193 -14.69 -16.90 -4.07
N ASP A 194 -14.74 -16.22 -5.22
CA ASP A 194 -13.94 -16.55 -6.40
C ASP A 194 -12.60 -15.80 -6.39
N ALA A 195 -12.54 -14.65 -5.71
CA ALA A 195 -11.35 -13.83 -5.57
C ALA A 195 -11.45 -12.87 -4.36
N LEU A 196 -10.35 -12.19 -4.07
CA LEU A 196 -10.24 -11.18 -3.02
C LEU A 196 -9.78 -9.84 -3.60
N SER A 197 -10.18 -8.76 -2.96
CA SER A 197 -9.69 -7.40 -3.19
C SER A 197 -9.04 -6.91 -1.91
N ALA A 198 -7.73 -6.63 -1.92
CA ALA A 198 -6.99 -6.29 -0.71
C ALA A 198 -6.06 -5.09 -0.97
N ILE A 199 -6.22 -3.94 -0.30
CA ILE A 199 -7.06 -3.65 0.88
C ILE A 199 -8.03 -2.47 0.67
N ASN A 200 -9.03 -2.36 1.54
CA ASN A 200 -9.75 -1.11 1.72
C ASN A 200 -8.92 -0.09 2.54
N THR A 201 -9.50 1.05 2.88
CA THR A 201 -8.81 2.14 3.59
C THR A 201 -8.56 1.85 5.07
N ILE A 202 -7.50 2.44 5.62
CA ILE A 202 -7.07 2.27 7.03
C ILE A 202 -7.70 3.36 7.90
N ASN A 203 -8.27 3.02 9.05
CA ASN A 203 -8.89 4.00 9.93
C ASN A 203 -7.86 5.03 10.46
N SER A 204 -8.19 6.32 10.40
CA SER A 204 -7.23 7.39 10.67
C SER A 204 -7.86 8.75 11.02
N ILE A 205 -7.01 9.62 11.55
CA ILE A 205 -7.17 11.08 11.66
C ILE A 205 -5.91 11.71 11.05
N THR A 206 -6.05 12.69 10.16
CA THR A 206 -4.90 13.30 9.44
C THR A 206 -4.34 14.53 10.11
N GLY A 207 -5.10 15.17 10.99
CA GLY A 207 -4.62 16.33 11.72
C GLY A 207 -5.69 16.99 12.57
N ILE A 208 -5.23 17.86 13.47
CA ILE A 208 -6.05 18.74 14.31
C ILE A 208 -5.68 20.17 13.93
N ASP A 209 -6.69 20.99 13.69
CA ASP A 209 -6.49 22.43 13.57
C ASP A 209 -6.10 23.01 14.94
N LEU A 210 -4.93 23.66 15.06
CA LEU A 210 -4.40 24.07 16.36
C LEU A 210 -5.09 25.33 16.92
N ASP A 211 -5.76 26.11 16.07
CA ASP A 211 -6.49 27.30 16.52
C ASP A 211 -7.90 26.92 16.99
N THR A 212 -8.58 26.04 16.25
CA THR A 212 -9.97 25.64 16.57
C THR A 212 -10.07 24.34 17.37
N LEU A 213 -8.97 23.61 17.52
CA LEU A 213 -8.89 22.26 18.10
C LEU A 213 -9.75 21.22 17.36
N THR A 214 -10.22 21.52 16.16
CA THR A 214 -11.12 20.66 15.38
C THR A 214 -10.31 19.66 14.55
N PRO A 215 -10.63 18.36 14.58
CA PRO A 215 -9.98 17.40 13.68
C PRO A 215 -10.35 17.65 12.22
N ARG A 216 -9.51 17.13 11.31
CA ARG A 216 -9.72 17.24 9.86
C ARG A 216 -10.21 15.90 9.27
N PRO A 217 -11.22 15.91 8.39
CA PRO A 217 -11.92 17.08 7.83
C PRO A 217 -12.95 17.69 8.81
N ASN A 218 -13.04 19.02 8.81
CA ASN A 218 -14.02 19.74 9.63
C ASN A 218 -15.41 19.72 8.95
N VAL A 219 -16.40 19.26 9.70
CA VAL A 219 -17.83 19.30 9.39
C VAL A 219 -18.56 20.03 10.52
N GLY A 220 -18.79 21.33 10.34
CA GLY A 220 -19.57 22.13 11.30
C GLY A 220 -18.98 22.18 12.72
N GLY A 221 -17.65 22.13 12.86
CA GLY A 221 -16.96 22.11 14.15
C GLY A 221 -16.67 20.71 14.71
N TYR A 222 -17.10 19.66 14.00
CA TYR A 222 -16.87 18.26 14.36
C TYR A 222 -16.13 17.51 13.25
N SER A 223 -15.70 16.29 13.53
CA SER A 223 -15.11 15.35 12.56
C SER A 223 -15.41 13.92 13.00
N ALA A 224 -15.22 12.98 12.09
CA ALA A 224 -15.18 11.55 12.38
C ALA A 224 -13.80 10.99 12.03
N HIS A 225 -13.52 9.78 12.51
CA HIS A 225 -12.43 8.98 11.96
C HIS A 225 -12.79 8.56 10.53
N GLY A 226 -11.79 8.40 9.67
CA GLY A 226 -12.01 8.13 8.25
C GLY A 226 -10.99 7.19 7.64
N GLY A 227 -11.22 6.83 6.38
CA GLY A 227 -10.37 5.95 5.62
C GLY A 227 -9.14 6.64 5.03
N TYR A 228 -7.95 6.26 5.51
CA TYR A 228 -6.64 6.62 4.97
C TYR A 228 -6.32 5.80 3.71
N CYS A 229 -5.87 6.49 2.68
CA CYS A 229 -5.43 5.94 1.40
C CYS A 229 -4.30 6.80 0.80
N GLY A 230 -3.85 6.44 -0.40
CA GLY A 230 -2.74 7.09 -1.08
C GLY A 230 -1.39 6.39 -0.85
N PRO A 231 -0.28 7.01 -1.31
CA PRO A 231 1.03 6.39 -1.35
C PRO A 231 1.51 5.84 0.00
N ALA A 232 1.24 6.55 1.10
CA ALA A 232 1.62 6.13 2.45
C ALA A 232 1.03 4.77 2.89
N VAL A 233 -0.03 4.28 2.23
CA VAL A 233 -0.67 2.98 2.55
C VAL A 233 0.03 1.80 1.87
N LYS A 234 0.80 2.02 0.80
CA LYS A 234 1.47 0.96 0.01
C LYS A 234 2.19 -0.10 0.87
N PRO A 235 3.07 0.25 1.83
CA PRO A 235 3.79 -0.78 2.59
C PRO A 235 2.87 -1.67 3.43
N ILE A 236 1.76 -1.11 3.95
CA ILE A 236 0.76 -1.87 4.72
C ILE A 236 -0.04 -2.78 3.78
N ALA A 237 -0.42 -2.28 2.61
CA ALA A 237 -1.14 -3.06 1.61
C ALA A 237 -0.31 -4.25 1.07
N LEU A 238 0.97 -4.03 0.74
CA LEU A 238 1.88 -5.10 0.30
C LEU A 238 2.05 -6.17 1.38
N HIS A 239 2.20 -5.77 2.65
CA HIS A 239 2.28 -6.70 3.78
C HIS A 239 1.03 -7.59 3.87
N LEU A 240 -0.16 -6.98 3.86
CA LEU A 240 -1.42 -7.71 4.00
C LEU A 240 -1.71 -8.61 2.79
N VAL A 241 -1.40 -8.15 1.57
CA VAL A 241 -1.46 -8.99 0.36
C VAL A 241 -0.53 -10.18 0.48
N GLN A 242 0.71 -9.98 0.91
CA GLN A 242 1.67 -11.07 1.08
C GLN A 242 1.18 -12.10 2.10
N GLN A 243 0.61 -11.65 3.24
CA GLN A 243 0.05 -12.58 4.24
C GLN A 243 -1.07 -13.44 3.66
N ILE A 244 -1.96 -12.86 2.84
CA ILE A 244 -3.05 -13.59 2.19
C ILE A 244 -2.49 -14.56 1.14
N ALA A 245 -1.59 -14.07 0.29
CA ALA A 245 -1.04 -14.82 -0.84
C ALA A 245 -0.16 -16.00 -0.40
N SER A 246 0.53 -15.88 0.74
CA SER A 246 1.33 -16.95 1.34
C SER A 246 0.52 -17.92 2.21
N ASP A 247 -0.78 -17.69 2.41
CA ASP A 247 -1.62 -18.54 3.24
C ASP A 247 -2.13 -19.78 2.46
N PRO A 248 -1.77 -21.01 2.89
CA PRO A 248 -2.16 -22.23 2.19
C PRO A 248 -3.65 -22.58 2.31
N GLU A 249 -4.41 -21.90 3.16
CA GLU A 249 -5.86 -22.12 3.28
C GLU A 249 -6.68 -21.15 2.42
N VAL A 250 -6.06 -20.08 1.88
CA VAL A 250 -6.78 -19.08 1.10
C VAL A 250 -6.85 -19.46 -0.37
N HIS A 251 -5.70 -19.58 -1.06
CA HIS A 251 -5.59 -19.94 -2.49
C HIS A 251 -6.63 -19.25 -3.42
N LEU A 252 -6.87 -17.96 -3.23
CA LEU A 252 -7.74 -17.13 -4.09
C LEU A 252 -6.91 -16.12 -4.89
N PRO A 253 -7.29 -15.82 -6.14
CA PRO A 253 -6.77 -14.66 -6.86
C PRO A 253 -7.00 -13.37 -6.06
N ILE A 254 -6.00 -12.48 -6.06
CA ILE A 254 -6.07 -11.20 -5.34
C ILE A 254 -5.98 -10.04 -6.34
N SER A 255 -6.89 -9.09 -6.22
CA SER A 255 -6.81 -7.76 -6.82
C SER A 255 -6.17 -6.82 -5.79
N GLY A 256 -4.94 -6.36 -6.06
CA GLY A 256 -4.15 -5.56 -5.12
C GLY A 256 -4.56 -4.09 -5.11
N ILE A 257 -4.71 -3.49 -3.93
CA ILE A 257 -5.23 -2.13 -3.75
C ILE A 257 -4.52 -1.45 -2.58
N GLY A 258 -4.04 -0.23 -2.79
CA GLY A 258 -3.46 0.60 -1.74
C GLY A 258 -2.13 1.23 -2.15
N GLY A 259 -2.14 2.54 -2.42
CA GLY A 259 -0.93 3.29 -2.75
C GLY A 259 -0.34 3.04 -4.15
N VAL A 260 -1.01 2.27 -5.01
CA VAL A 260 -0.63 2.12 -6.42
C VAL A 260 -0.76 3.47 -7.13
N SER A 261 0.36 3.99 -7.61
CA SER A 261 0.44 5.30 -8.27
C SER A 261 1.30 5.29 -9.55
N GLY A 262 1.79 4.11 -9.96
CA GLY A 262 2.62 3.92 -11.13
C GLY A 262 2.81 2.44 -11.44
N TRP A 263 3.58 2.15 -12.49
CA TRP A 263 3.84 0.78 -12.93
C TRP A 263 4.71 -0.02 -11.95
N ARG A 264 5.63 0.64 -11.22
CA ARG A 264 6.52 -0.02 -10.25
C ARG A 264 5.73 -0.60 -9.09
N GLU A 265 4.84 0.20 -8.53
CA GLU A 265 3.88 -0.23 -7.51
C GLU A 265 3.08 -1.43 -8.01
N ALA A 266 2.54 -1.35 -9.24
CA ALA A 266 1.75 -2.45 -9.80
C ALA A 266 2.57 -3.74 -9.95
N ALA A 267 3.80 -3.64 -10.46
CA ALA A 267 4.70 -4.78 -10.57
C ALA A 267 5.01 -5.41 -9.20
N GLU A 268 5.19 -4.61 -8.15
CA GLU A 268 5.40 -5.11 -6.78
C GLU A 268 4.20 -5.89 -6.24
N PHE A 269 2.97 -5.40 -6.45
CA PHE A 269 1.75 -6.14 -6.07
C PHE A 269 1.63 -7.47 -6.84
N ILE A 270 1.92 -7.46 -8.16
CA ILE A 270 1.87 -8.68 -8.99
C ILE A 270 2.96 -9.67 -8.58
N LEU A 271 4.18 -9.20 -8.28
CA LEU A 271 5.27 -10.02 -7.73
C LEU A 271 4.90 -10.69 -6.39
N LEU A 272 3.99 -10.09 -5.62
CA LEU A 272 3.39 -10.67 -4.41
C LEU A 272 2.12 -11.50 -4.68
N GLY A 273 1.82 -11.81 -5.94
CA GLY A 273 0.77 -12.76 -6.33
C GLY A 273 -0.55 -12.13 -6.77
N CYS A 274 -0.67 -10.80 -6.81
CA CYS A 274 -1.88 -10.18 -7.36
C CYS A 274 -2.03 -10.44 -8.86
N GLY A 275 -3.26 -10.70 -9.30
CA GLY A 275 -3.58 -10.85 -10.73
C GLY A 275 -3.96 -9.53 -11.40
N THR A 276 -4.53 -8.60 -10.64
CA THR A 276 -4.84 -7.23 -11.07
C THR A 276 -4.50 -6.25 -9.96
N VAL A 277 -4.48 -4.96 -10.28
CA VAL A 277 -4.37 -3.89 -9.29
C VAL A 277 -5.49 -2.88 -9.45
N GLN A 278 -6.04 -2.39 -8.34
CA GLN A 278 -7.02 -1.31 -8.34
C GLN A 278 -6.42 0.01 -7.86
N VAL A 279 -6.81 1.10 -8.52
CA VAL A 279 -6.26 2.45 -8.30
C VAL A 279 -7.38 3.45 -8.02
N CYS A 280 -7.21 4.26 -6.97
CA CYS A 280 -8.16 5.31 -6.60
C CYS A 280 -7.48 6.68 -6.48
N THR A 281 -6.67 6.86 -5.44
CA THR A 281 -6.07 8.16 -5.10
C THR A 281 -5.21 8.73 -6.23
N ALA A 282 -4.45 7.90 -6.95
CA ALA A 282 -3.63 8.38 -8.06
C ALA A 282 -4.48 8.89 -9.24
N ALA A 283 -5.61 8.23 -9.56
CA ALA A 283 -6.55 8.72 -10.57
C ALA A 283 -7.24 10.02 -10.11
N MET A 284 -7.52 10.18 -8.82
CA MET A 284 -8.05 11.43 -8.26
C MET A 284 -7.02 12.58 -8.35
N HIS A 285 -5.74 12.28 -8.15
CA HIS A 285 -4.68 13.29 -8.12
C HIS A 285 -4.19 13.68 -9.53
N TYR A 286 -4.04 12.71 -10.43
CA TYR A 286 -3.37 12.90 -11.73
C TYR A 286 -4.30 12.71 -12.94
N GLY A 287 -5.57 12.34 -12.71
CA GLY A 287 -6.54 12.07 -13.77
C GLY A 287 -6.38 10.68 -14.41
N TYR A 288 -7.32 10.32 -15.30
CA TYR A 288 -7.38 8.97 -15.86
C TYR A 288 -6.21 8.61 -16.79
N ARG A 289 -5.54 9.59 -17.39
CA ARG A 289 -4.42 9.35 -18.34
C ARG A 289 -3.17 8.77 -17.68
N ILE A 290 -3.08 8.76 -16.35
CA ILE A 290 -1.98 8.09 -15.63
C ILE A 290 -1.83 6.61 -16.04
N VAL A 291 -2.91 5.97 -16.49
CA VAL A 291 -2.86 4.57 -16.92
C VAL A 291 -2.00 4.34 -18.16
N GLU A 292 -1.82 5.37 -19.01
CA GLU A 292 -0.93 5.34 -20.17
C GLU A 292 0.51 5.05 -19.71
N ASP A 293 1.03 5.88 -18.81
CA ASP A 293 2.37 5.71 -18.21
C ASP A 293 2.50 4.40 -17.41
N MET A 294 1.42 3.96 -16.78
CA MET A 294 1.39 2.70 -16.02
C MET A 294 1.50 1.48 -16.96
N ALA A 295 0.77 1.48 -18.07
CA ALA A 295 0.79 0.39 -19.04
C ALA A 295 2.11 0.35 -19.81
N ASP A 296 2.58 1.50 -20.31
CA ASP A 296 3.84 1.60 -21.03
C ASP A 296 5.02 1.20 -20.14
N GLY A 297 5.06 1.74 -18.92
CA GLY A 297 6.12 1.42 -17.96
C GLY A 297 6.16 -0.06 -17.57
N LEU A 298 4.99 -0.68 -17.36
CA LEU A 298 4.91 -2.10 -17.04
C LEU A 298 5.34 -2.97 -18.23
N SER A 299 4.85 -2.67 -19.44
CA SER A 299 5.19 -3.42 -20.66
C SER A 299 6.70 -3.32 -20.98
N ASN A 300 7.30 -2.13 -20.84
CA ASN A 300 8.73 -1.94 -21.06
C ASN A 300 9.57 -2.72 -20.05
N TRP A 301 9.22 -2.67 -18.76
CA TRP A 301 9.92 -3.45 -17.73
C TRP A 301 9.77 -4.97 -17.95
N MET A 302 8.59 -5.42 -18.42
CA MET A 302 8.39 -6.82 -18.79
C MET A 302 9.29 -7.22 -19.97
N ASP A 303 9.36 -6.42 -21.03
CA ASP A 303 10.25 -6.65 -22.18
C ASP A 303 11.72 -6.69 -21.73
N GLU A 304 12.16 -5.77 -20.87
CA GLU A 304 13.53 -5.75 -20.29
C GLU A 304 13.88 -7.01 -19.49
N LYS A 305 12.88 -7.63 -18.84
CA LYS A 305 13.05 -8.87 -18.07
C LYS A 305 12.81 -10.14 -18.88
N GLY A 306 12.35 -10.01 -20.12
CA GLY A 306 11.96 -11.15 -20.96
C GLY A 306 10.65 -11.81 -20.53
N PHE A 307 9.77 -11.08 -19.84
CA PHE A 307 8.41 -11.54 -19.51
C PHE A 307 7.46 -11.25 -20.69
N HIS A 308 6.74 -12.27 -21.14
CA HIS A 308 5.77 -12.18 -22.23
C HIS A 308 4.37 -11.79 -21.73
N GLY A 309 4.01 -12.16 -20.51
CA GLY A 309 2.72 -11.85 -19.90
C GLY A 309 2.78 -11.74 -18.37
N ILE A 310 1.67 -11.28 -17.77
CA ILE A 310 1.55 -11.06 -16.32
C ILE A 310 1.88 -12.32 -15.51
N GLU A 311 1.50 -13.49 -16.00
CA GLU A 311 1.71 -14.77 -15.34
C GLU A 311 3.18 -15.19 -15.22
N ASP A 312 4.06 -14.66 -16.08
CA ASP A 312 5.48 -15.04 -16.08
C ASP A 312 6.22 -14.54 -14.82
N PHE A 313 5.70 -13.50 -14.17
CA PHE A 313 6.33 -12.91 -12.98
C PHE A 313 5.41 -12.85 -11.75
N ARG A 314 4.12 -13.16 -11.90
CA ARG A 314 3.18 -13.15 -10.78
C ARG A 314 3.64 -14.08 -9.67
N GLY A 315 3.79 -13.54 -8.47
CA GLY A 315 4.15 -14.31 -7.27
C GLY A 315 5.64 -14.68 -7.14
N LEU A 316 6.53 -14.27 -8.06
CA LEU A 316 7.97 -14.63 -7.98
C LEU A 316 8.68 -14.13 -6.71
N SER A 317 8.11 -13.17 -5.99
CA SER A 317 8.63 -12.70 -4.71
C SER A 317 8.09 -13.48 -3.51
N LEU A 318 7.00 -14.24 -3.63
CA LEU A 318 6.40 -14.96 -2.50
C LEU A 318 7.36 -15.98 -1.88
N PRO A 319 8.09 -16.84 -2.64
CA PRO A 319 9.06 -17.77 -2.05
C PRO A 319 10.28 -17.10 -1.41
N LYS A 320 10.48 -15.79 -1.65
CA LYS A 320 11.58 -15.00 -1.07
C LYS A 320 11.21 -14.37 0.27
N MET A 321 9.94 -14.46 0.67
CA MET A 321 9.45 -14.02 1.98
C MET A 321 9.48 -15.19 2.94
N THR A 322 10.09 -14.99 4.10
CA THR A 322 10.21 -16.02 5.14
C THR A 322 10.10 -15.39 6.52
N GLU A 323 9.91 -16.23 7.54
CA GLU A 323 9.99 -15.77 8.92
C GLU A 323 11.42 -15.32 9.25
N TRP A 324 11.54 -14.29 10.08
CA TRP A 324 12.84 -13.72 10.46
C TRP A 324 13.85 -14.77 10.93
N LYS A 325 13.38 -15.79 11.66
CA LYS A 325 14.23 -16.86 12.21
C LYS A 325 14.97 -17.68 11.16
N HIS A 326 14.56 -17.62 9.89
CA HIS A 326 15.18 -18.34 8.77
C HIS A 326 16.14 -17.46 7.94
N LEU A 327 16.31 -16.19 8.30
CA LEU A 327 17.28 -15.31 7.64
C LEU A 327 18.71 -15.70 8.04
N ASP A 328 19.65 -15.51 7.12
CA ASP A 328 21.07 -15.78 7.34
C ASP A 328 21.69 -14.74 8.27
N LEU A 329 22.03 -15.14 9.49
CA LEU A 329 22.70 -14.34 10.51
C LEU A 329 24.16 -14.00 10.16
N ASN A 330 24.76 -14.77 9.25
CA ASN A 330 26.15 -14.56 8.80
C ASN A 330 26.22 -13.73 7.51
N TYR A 331 25.07 -13.36 6.92
CA TYR A 331 25.01 -12.39 5.83
C TYR A 331 25.38 -11.00 6.37
N LYS A 332 26.44 -10.40 5.83
CA LYS A 332 26.91 -9.07 6.23
C LYS A 332 27.10 -8.16 5.03
N ILE A 333 26.61 -6.95 5.17
CA ILE A 333 26.89 -5.82 4.29
C ILE A 333 27.53 -4.70 5.10
N VAL A 334 28.34 -3.86 4.46
CA VAL A 334 28.91 -2.65 5.07
C VAL A 334 28.69 -1.46 4.16
N ALA A 335 28.60 -0.28 4.74
CA ALA A 335 28.44 0.95 3.97
C ALA A 335 29.80 1.40 3.38
N ARG A 336 29.74 2.04 2.22
CA ARG A 336 30.86 2.71 1.54
C ARG A 336 30.44 4.11 1.12
N ILE A 337 31.30 5.10 1.33
CA ILE A 337 31.02 6.49 0.93
C ILE A 337 31.86 6.84 -0.29
N ASN A 338 31.19 7.21 -1.38
CA ASN A 338 31.81 7.87 -2.51
C ASN A 338 32.11 9.32 -2.14
N ARG A 339 33.39 9.61 -1.90
CA ARG A 339 33.88 10.91 -1.46
C ARG A 339 33.63 12.01 -2.48
N ASP A 340 33.65 11.70 -3.77
CA ASP A 340 33.48 12.66 -4.86
C ASP A 340 32.02 13.12 -5.01
N LYS A 341 31.08 12.27 -4.59
CA LYS A 341 29.64 12.60 -4.55
C LYS A 341 29.21 13.24 -3.23
N CYS A 342 30.02 13.13 -2.18
CA CYS A 342 29.65 13.60 -0.86
C CYS A 342 29.54 15.13 -0.83
N ILE A 343 28.40 15.64 -0.35
CA ILE A 343 28.14 17.08 -0.19
C ILE A 343 28.38 17.60 1.24
N GLY A 344 28.91 16.77 2.14
CA GLY A 344 29.23 17.17 3.53
C GLY A 344 28.04 17.64 4.36
N CYS A 345 26.87 16.99 4.18
CA CYS A 345 25.63 17.29 4.92
C CYS A 345 25.51 16.59 6.28
N ASP A 346 26.43 15.67 6.59
CA ASP A 346 26.55 14.94 7.85
C ASP A 346 25.35 14.07 8.29
N LEU A 347 24.30 13.95 7.47
CA LEU A 347 23.11 13.14 7.79
C LEU A 347 23.45 11.67 8.09
N CYS A 348 24.38 11.08 7.33
CA CYS A 348 24.84 9.71 7.57
C CYS A 348 25.58 9.57 8.91
N TYR A 349 26.38 10.56 9.30
CA TYR A 349 27.04 10.61 10.59
C TYR A 349 26.00 10.68 11.71
N ILE A 350 25.06 11.64 11.64
CA ILE A 350 24.00 11.85 12.64
C ILE A 350 23.16 10.58 12.79
N ALA A 351 22.69 10.01 11.67
CA ALA A 351 21.88 8.81 11.70
C ALA A 351 22.61 7.61 12.29
N CYS A 352 23.92 7.49 12.03
CA CYS A 352 24.72 6.42 12.62
C CYS A 352 24.96 6.62 14.13
N TRP A 353 25.29 7.84 14.55
CA TRP A 353 25.64 8.14 15.93
C TRP A 353 24.44 8.17 16.86
N ASP A 354 23.36 8.81 16.44
CA ASP A 354 22.20 9.03 17.30
C ASP A 354 21.11 7.97 17.08
N GLY A 355 21.19 7.21 15.98
CA GLY A 355 20.18 6.21 15.59
C GLY A 355 20.67 4.79 15.39
N ALA A 356 21.98 4.51 15.47
CA ALA A 356 22.52 3.17 15.23
C ALA A 356 23.79 2.84 16.06
N HIS A 357 24.95 2.69 15.41
CA HIS A 357 26.14 2.02 15.97
C HIS A 357 27.44 2.86 15.96
N GLN A 358 27.36 4.19 15.80
CA GLN A 358 28.49 5.13 15.99
C GLN A 358 29.77 4.82 15.17
N CYS A 359 29.64 4.17 14.01
CA CYS A 359 30.76 3.73 13.16
C CYS A 359 31.10 4.67 11.99
N ILE A 360 30.51 5.87 11.93
CA ILE A 360 30.84 6.87 10.91
C ILE A 360 31.50 8.06 11.59
N HIS A 361 32.72 8.44 11.22
CA HIS A 361 33.49 9.51 11.85
C HIS A 361 33.70 10.68 10.91
N LEU A 362 33.71 11.89 11.47
CA LEU A 362 34.10 13.12 10.78
C LEU A 362 35.42 13.61 11.36
N ASP A 363 36.37 13.96 10.48
CA ASP A 363 37.65 14.50 10.94
C ASP A 363 37.41 15.83 11.68
N GLY A 364 37.99 16.00 12.87
CA GLY A 364 37.82 17.22 13.68
C GLY A 364 36.56 17.28 14.55
N HIS A 365 35.65 16.30 14.48
CA HIS A 365 34.54 16.18 15.43
C HIS A 365 34.95 15.35 16.65
N ALA A 366 34.82 15.95 17.84
CA ALA A 366 35.01 15.22 19.09
C ALA A 366 33.81 14.28 19.32
N PRO A 367 34.03 13.05 19.82
CA PRO A 367 32.93 12.14 20.14
C PRO A 367 32.00 12.75 21.20
N PRO A 368 30.70 12.37 21.25
CA PRO A 368 29.72 12.88 22.20
C PRO A 368 30.17 12.81 23.65
N ALA A 369 30.91 11.77 24.08
CA ALA A 369 31.46 11.70 25.44
C ALA A 369 32.44 12.85 25.76
N ALA A 370 33.28 13.22 24.79
CA ALA A 370 34.20 14.34 24.91
C ALA A 370 33.47 15.70 24.82
N ILE A 371 32.38 15.77 24.03
CA ILE A 371 31.51 16.96 23.96
C ILE A 371 30.71 17.10 25.26
N GLU A 372 30.16 16.03 25.82
CA GLU A 372 29.38 16.02 27.05
C GLU A 372 30.26 16.39 28.24
N ALA A 373 31.49 15.84 28.33
CA ALA A 373 32.47 16.26 29.33
C ALA A 373 32.80 17.75 29.24
N ARG A 374 32.93 18.30 28.01
CA ARG A 374 33.14 19.74 27.78
C ARG A 374 31.90 20.60 28.05
N SER A 375 30.71 20.09 27.71
CA SER A 375 29.42 20.77 27.86
C SER A 375 29.01 20.85 29.32
N ARG A 376 29.17 19.76 30.09
CA ARG A 376 29.02 19.72 31.56
C ARG A 376 29.93 20.75 32.25
N ALA A 377 31.10 21.05 31.68
CA ALA A 377 32.00 22.08 32.18
C ALA A 377 31.57 23.53 31.83
N ARG A 378 30.51 23.72 31.02
CA ARG A 378 30.04 25.04 30.53
C ARG A 378 28.53 25.25 30.70
N ILE A 379 27.83 24.46 31.51
CA ILE A 379 26.38 24.65 31.74
C ILE A 379 26.15 25.90 32.61
N ALA A 380 26.11 27.04 31.96
CA ALA A 380 25.19 28.13 32.25
C ALA A 380 24.53 28.47 30.92
N THR A 381 23.28 28.03 30.77
CA THR A 381 22.28 28.39 29.73
C THR A 381 22.81 29.11 28.48
N THR A 382 22.70 28.50 27.30
CA THR A 382 22.80 29.28 26.04
C THR A 382 21.58 29.05 25.14
N PRO A 383 20.95 30.11 24.61
CA PRO A 383 19.76 30.01 23.75
C PRO A 383 20.13 29.48 22.35
N ILE A 384 19.16 28.84 21.70
CA ILE A 384 19.27 28.38 20.32
C ILE A 384 18.97 29.56 19.39
N ALA A 385 19.94 30.00 18.59
CA ALA A 385 19.71 30.93 17.48
C ALA A 385 19.26 30.14 16.23
N LYS A 386 18.23 30.64 15.54
CA LYS A 386 17.81 30.12 14.22
C LYS A 386 18.91 30.36 13.19
N LEU A 387 19.30 29.30 12.49
CA LEU A 387 20.16 29.37 11.30
C LEU A 387 19.28 29.67 10.08
N ASP A 388 19.20 30.95 9.72
CA ASP A 388 18.82 31.36 8.38
C ASP A 388 20.10 31.76 7.61
N SER A 389 20.17 31.36 6.34
CA SER A 389 21.19 31.64 5.31
C SER A 389 22.48 30.81 5.31
N VAL A 390 22.58 29.92 4.31
CA VAL A 390 23.85 29.51 3.71
C VAL A 390 23.70 29.64 2.19
N GLU A 391 24.49 30.52 1.59
CA GLU A 391 24.61 30.61 0.13
C GLU A 391 25.34 29.38 -0.43
N PRO A 392 24.96 28.87 -1.62
CA PRO A 392 25.62 27.72 -2.21
C PRO A 392 26.97 28.13 -2.81
N THR A 393 28.07 27.73 -2.18
CA THR A 393 29.40 27.83 -2.80
C THR A 393 29.59 26.67 -3.79
N ASN A 394 29.81 26.99 -5.06
CA ASN A 394 30.41 26.07 -6.03
C ASN A 394 31.83 25.71 -5.57
N GLY A 395 32.02 24.52 -4.99
CA GLY A 395 33.32 24.02 -4.59
C GLY A 395 33.21 22.64 -3.96
N ALA A 396 34.16 21.75 -4.26
CA ALA A 396 34.25 20.42 -3.68
C ALA A 396 34.18 20.49 -2.14
N THR A 397 33.44 19.57 -1.53
CA THR A 397 33.29 19.46 -0.08
C THR A 397 34.67 19.43 0.60
N PRO A 398 34.96 20.32 1.56
CA PRO A 398 36.22 20.29 2.30
C PRO A 398 36.44 18.91 2.94
N ALA A 399 37.66 18.35 2.84
CA ALA A 399 37.97 16.98 3.28
C ALA A 399 37.56 16.68 4.75
N VAL A 400 37.55 17.72 5.60
CA VAL A 400 37.14 17.66 7.02
C VAL A 400 35.67 17.26 7.20
N ARG A 401 34.82 17.50 6.19
CA ARG A 401 33.39 17.16 6.22
C ARG A 401 33.04 15.89 5.44
N ILE A 402 34.04 15.13 4.98
CA ILE A 402 33.79 13.85 4.33
C ILE A 402 33.78 12.76 5.40
N PRO A 403 32.64 12.10 5.64
CA PRO A 403 32.56 11.05 6.66
C PRO A 403 33.39 9.83 6.26
N ARG A 404 33.97 9.17 7.26
CA ARG A 404 34.73 7.93 7.16
C ARG A 404 34.00 6.82 7.90
N ILE A 405 33.92 5.64 7.31
CA ILE A 405 33.30 4.48 7.94
C ILE A 405 34.38 3.64 8.62
N ASP A 406 34.18 3.33 9.90
CA ASP A 406 34.85 2.21 10.55
C ASP A 406 34.11 0.92 10.18
N GLU A 407 34.71 0.14 9.28
CA GLU A 407 34.10 -1.08 8.75
C GLU A 407 34.02 -2.20 9.78
N ALA A 408 34.92 -2.22 10.76
CA ALA A 408 34.93 -3.23 11.81
C ALA A 408 33.68 -3.09 12.68
N GLU A 409 33.30 -1.84 12.98
CA GLU A 409 32.11 -1.48 13.77
C GLU A 409 30.84 -1.32 12.92
N CYS A 410 30.96 -1.31 11.59
CA CYS A 410 29.80 -1.25 10.71
C CYS A 410 29.00 -2.57 10.75
N VAL A 411 27.77 -2.46 11.27
CA VAL A 411 26.83 -3.60 11.35
C VAL A 411 25.93 -3.75 10.11
N GLY A 412 26.07 -2.88 9.10
CA GLY A 412 25.28 -2.99 7.88
C GLY A 412 23.79 -2.66 8.00
N CYS A 413 23.37 -1.88 9.00
CA CYS A 413 21.95 -1.58 9.25
C CYS A 413 21.22 -0.79 8.14
N ASN A 414 21.96 -0.36 7.10
CA ASN A 414 21.45 0.37 5.93
C ASN A 414 20.94 1.81 6.20
N LEU A 415 20.88 2.27 7.45
CA LEU A 415 20.28 3.57 7.79
C LEU A 415 21.00 4.77 7.15
N CYS A 416 22.34 4.78 7.15
CA CYS A 416 23.12 5.86 6.55
C CYS A 416 22.85 6.02 5.04
N TRP A 417 22.64 4.90 4.34
CA TRP A 417 22.28 4.87 2.93
C TRP A 417 20.88 5.45 2.70
N LEU A 418 19.91 5.06 3.52
CA LEU A 418 18.51 5.51 3.41
C LEU A 418 18.32 7.02 3.62
N VAL A 419 19.13 7.64 4.49
CA VAL A 419 19.02 9.08 4.79
C VAL A 419 19.87 9.96 3.86
N CYS A 420 20.76 9.38 3.06
CA CYS A 420 21.65 10.15 2.20
C CYS A 420 20.85 10.78 1.04
N PRO A 421 20.88 12.12 0.88
CA PRO A 421 20.09 12.79 -0.17
C PRO A 421 20.75 12.72 -1.55
N VAL A 422 21.97 12.17 -1.65
CA VAL A 422 22.73 12.10 -2.90
C VAL A 422 22.75 10.66 -3.41
N GLU A 423 22.17 10.45 -4.58
CA GLU A 423 22.06 9.13 -5.19
C GLU A 423 23.43 8.47 -5.41
N SER A 424 23.54 7.24 -4.94
CA SER A 424 24.76 6.43 -4.93
C SER A 424 25.98 7.12 -4.28
N CYS A 425 25.79 8.14 -3.44
CA CYS A 425 26.88 8.65 -2.59
C CYS A 425 27.26 7.62 -1.53
N ILE A 426 26.31 6.84 -1.04
CA ILE A 426 26.56 5.70 -0.19
C ILE A 426 26.14 4.45 -0.95
N THR A 427 26.88 3.36 -0.82
CA THR A 427 26.52 2.02 -1.30
C THR A 427 26.66 1.01 -0.16
N MET A 428 25.89 -0.07 -0.24
CA MET A 428 26.04 -1.21 0.68
C MET A 428 26.71 -2.35 -0.07
N GLU A 429 27.85 -2.80 0.42
CA GLU A 429 28.64 -3.87 -0.19
C GLU A 429 28.61 -5.11 0.71
N GLN A 430 28.34 -6.27 0.12
CA GLN A 430 28.45 -7.54 0.82
C GLN A 430 29.91 -7.83 1.17
N VAL A 431 30.15 -8.25 2.40
CA VAL A 431 31.46 -8.68 2.87
C VAL A 431 31.41 -10.16 3.21
N ASP A 432 32.45 -10.88 2.82
CA ASP A 432 32.62 -12.28 3.20
C ASP A 432 32.98 -12.36 4.68
N THR A 433 32.15 -13.05 5.46
CA THR A 433 32.39 -13.26 6.90
C THR A 433 33.26 -14.49 7.16
N GLY A 434 33.55 -15.31 6.15
CA GLY A 434 34.23 -16.59 6.28
C GLY A 434 33.40 -17.65 7.03
N ARG A 435 32.12 -17.36 7.30
CA ARG A 435 31.21 -18.25 8.04
C ARG A 435 30.15 -18.80 7.09
N PRO A 436 29.77 -20.08 7.20
CA PRO A 436 28.65 -20.63 6.43
C PRO A 436 27.34 -19.95 6.85
N PRO A 437 26.31 -19.92 5.99
CA PRO A 437 24.99 -19.41 6.37
C PRO A 437 24.44 -20.09 7.63
N GLU A 438 23.94 -19.30 8.57
CA GLU A 438 23.35 -19.80 9.83
C GLU A 438 22.07 -19.04 10.14
N THR A 439 20.98 -19.75 10.40
CA THR A 439 19.69 -19.17 10.79
C THR A 439 19.56 -19.08 12.30
N TRP A 440 18.66 -18.22 12.80
CA TRP A 440 18.37 -18.14 14.24
C TRP A 440 17.79 -19.44 14.80
N GLU A 441 16.95 -20.12 14.02
CA GLU A 441 16.42 -21.44 14.39
C GLU A 441 17.55 -22.45 14.61
N GLN A 442 18.51 -22.55 13.68
CA GLN A 442 19.69 -23.42 13.84
C GLN A 442 20.51 -23.05 15.08
N ARG A 443 20.80 -21.77 15.28
CA ARG A 443 21.60 -21.28 16.42
C ARG A 443 20.95 -21.63 17.76
N THR A 444 19.64 -21.47 17.88
CA THR A 444 18.90 -21.72 19.14
C THR A 444 18.70 -23.21 19.42
N HIS A 445 18.50 -24.04 18.40
CA HIS A 445 18.43 -25.50 18.58
C HIS A 445 19.77 -26.08 19.05
N ALA A 446 20.91 -25.60 18.51
CA ALA A 446 22.25 -26.02 18.94
C ALA A 446 22.54 -25.70 20.42
N THR A 447 21.97 -24.64 20.98
CA THR A 447 22.15 -24.28 22.40
C THR A 447 21.35 -25.14 23.38
N HIS A 448 20.34 -25.89 22.92
CA HIS A 448 19.50 -26.74 23.77
C HIS A 448 19.97 -28.21 23.86
N GLU A 449 20.95 -28.62 23.06
CA GLU A 449 21.53 -29.98 23.10
C GLU A 449 22.68 -30.14 24.12
N HIS A 450 23.04 -29.07 24.84
CA HIS A 450 23.93 -29.14 26.00
C HIS A 450 23.13 -28.93 27.29
N PRO A 451 22.64 -30.01 27.95
CA PRO A 451 22.19 -29.86 29.33
C PRO A 451 23.38 -29.39 30.16
N HIS A 452 23.21 -28.28 30.88
CA HIS A 452 24.15 -27.84 31.90
C HIS A 452 24.47 -29.04 32.82
N PRO A 453 25.76 -29.30 33.13
CA PRO A 453 26.16 -30.39 34.00
C PRO A 453 25.61 -30.28 35.42
#